data_AF-H5SMJ8-F1
#
_entry.id   AF-H5SMJ8-F1
#
_cell.length_a   1.000
_cell.length_b   1.000
_cell.length_c   1.000
_cell.angle_alpha   90.00
_cell.angle_beta   90.00
_cell.angle_gamma   90.00
#
_symmetry.space_group_name_H-M   'P 1'
#
loop_
_entity.id
_entity.type
_entity.pdbx_description
1 polymer ?
#
loop_
_entity_poly.entity_id
_entity_poly.type
_entity_poly.pdbx_seq_one_letter_code
_entity_poly.pdbx_strand_id
1 'polypeptide(L)'
;MSIRFKRGSLLVALSVFGMLLLLVIISARGNHGPYHPDYSWAKIYHEKAFHVSQAKAMGYVNPDGECVPGMGYHYMKLEEAQAWFSGKAGGLQVLLYDKTGYLAGVEYLFTAPGLNALPIMGMAGPMEGHVPGMPIHYDQHLYFREPQC
;
A
#
# COMPACT_ATOMS: atom_id res chain seq x y z
N MET A 1 69.05 7.29 -14.07
CA MET A 1 68.40 8.31 -13.21
C MET A 1 67.15 7.66 -12.63
N SER A 2 67.18 7.27 -11.34
CA SER A 2 66.15 6.44 -10.69
C SER A 2 65.37 7.29 -9.69
N ILE A 3 64.05 7.39 -9.85
CA ILE A 3 63.16 8.18 -9.00
C ILE A 3 62.50 7.24 -7.98
N ARG A 4 62.85 7.39 -6.69
CA ARG A 4 62.19 6.72 -5.57
C ARG A 4 61.01 7.57 -5.08
N PHE A 5 59.79 7.08 -5.25
CA PHE A 5 58.59 7.68 -4.66
C PHE A 5 58.39 7.20 -3.20
N LYS A 6 58.34 8.15 -2.26
CA LYS A 6 58.09 7.91 -0.83
C LYS A 6 56.61 7.56 -0.61
N ARG A 7 56.36 6.34 -0.11
CA ARG A 7 55.06 5.88 0.40
C ARG A 7 54.88 6.40 1.81
N GLY A 8 54.08 7.43 2.00
CA GLY A 8 53.75 7.88 3.36
C GLY A 8 52.93 9.14 3.34
N SER A 9 51.63 9.02 3.04
CA SER A 9 50.58 10.03 3.32
C SER A 9 49.17 9.55 2.90
N LEU A 10 48.81 8.27 3.07
CA LEU A 10 47.52 7.74 2.59
C LEU A 10 46.63 7.10 3.67
N LEU A 11 46.76 7.51 4.94
CA LEU A 11 46.01 6.87 6.03
C LEU A 11 45.19 7.81 6.92
N VAL A 12 45.09 9.10 6.62
CA VAL A 12 44.32 10.05 7.47
C VAL A 12 43.02 10.53 6.81
N ALA A 13 42.77 10.26 5.53
CA ALA A 13 41.61 10.80 4.81
C ALA A 13 40.31 9.96 4.90
N LEU A 14 40.32 8.81 5.59
CA LEU A 14 39.18 7.86 5.59
C LEU A 14 38.22 7.98 6.79
N SER A 15 38.52 8.76 7.83
CA SER A 15 37.68 8.80 9.04
C SER A 15 36.59 9.90 9.05
N VAL A 16 36.72 10.95 8.25
CA VAL A 16 35.76 12.08 8.28
C VAL A 16 34.57 11.85 7.34
N PHE A 17 34.72 11.04 6.29
CA PHE A 17 33.62 10.75 5.35
C PHE A 17 32.58 9.76 5.90
N GLY A 18 32.93 8.93 6.89
CA GLY A 18 32.02 7.93 7.46
C GLY A 18 30.92 8.53 8.36
N MET A 19 31.19 9.66 9.02
CA MET A 19 30.24 10.25 9.97
C MET A 19 29.16 11.12 9.31
N LEU A 20 29.43 11.69 8.12
CA LEU A 20 28.46 12.48 7.37
C LEU A 20 27.43 11.62 6.62
N LEU A 21 27.75 10.36 6.30
CA LEU A 21 26.82 9.45 5.62
C LEU A 21 25.71 8.91 6.54
N LEU A 22 25.94 8.90 7.87
CA LEU A 22 24.98 8.42 8.87
C LEU A 22 23.90 9.44 9.23
N LEU A 23 24.12 10.74 9.00
CA LEU A 23 23.12 11.79 9.25
C LEU A 23 22.10 11.92 8.10
N VAL A 24 22.40 11.41 6.90
CA VAL A 24 21.50 11.49 5.75
C VAL A 24 20.42 10.40 5.77
N ILE A 25 20.63 9.29 6.51
CA ILE A 25 19.66 8.18 6.56
C ILE A 25 18.49 8.47 7.52
N ILE A 26 18.62 9.43 8.45
CA ILE A 26 17.61 9.65 9.51
C ILE A 26 16.51 10.66 9.10
N SER A 27 16.73 11.47 8.05
CA SER A 27 15.77 12.52 7.65
C SER A 27 14.74 12.09 6.60
N ALA A 28 14.71 10.81 6.21
CA ALA A 28 13.68 10.27 5.31
C ALA A 28 12.42 9.76 6.06
N ARG A 29 12.13 10.29 7.26
CA ARG A 29 10.73 10.33 7.73
C ARG A 29 10.03 11.41 6.91
N GLY A 30 9.68 11.04 5.67
CA GLY A 30 8.93 11.86 4.76
C GLY A 30 7.66 12.34 5.45
N ASN A 31 7.45 13.65 5.42
CA ASN A 31 6.12 14.25 5.47
C ASN A 31 5.18 13.33 4.68
N HIS A 32 4.17 12.79 5.34
CA HIS A 32 3.04 12.15 4.68
C HIS A 32 2.29 13.26 3.92
N GLY A 33 2.77 13.60 2.73
CA GLY A 33 1.94 14.22 1.71
C GLY A 33 0.72 13.33 1.45
N PRO A 34 -0.31 13.83 0.73
CA PRO A 34 -1.51 13.06 0.44
C PRO A 34 -1.08 11.68 -0.09
N TYR A 35 -1.45 10.63 0.64
CA TYR A 35 -1.06 9.27 0.32
C TYR A 35 -1.69 8.92 -1.03
N HIS A 36 -0.87 8.87 -2.07
CA HIS A 36 -1.25 8.34 -3.37
C HIS A 36 -0.73 6.89 -3.41
N PRO A 37 -1.59 5.88 -3.21
CA PRO A 37 -1.16 4.49 -3.37
C PRO A 37 -0.57 4.28 -4.78
N ASP A 38 0.57 3.59 -4.85
CA ASP A 38 1.14 3.15 -6.12
C ASP A 38 0.34 1.94 -6.64
N TYR A 39 -0.38 2.14 -7.74
CA TYR A 39 -1.22 1.13 -8.38
C TYR A 39 -0.50 0.28 -9.44
N SER A 40 0.79 0.54 -9.69
CA SER A 40 1.53 -0.11 -10.79
C SER A 40 1.55 -1.64 -10.67
N TRP A 41 1.62 -2.17 -9.44
CA TRP A 41 1.55 -3.60 -9.16
C TRP A 41 0.20 -4.21 -9.54
N ALA A 42 -0.90 -3.47 -9.33
CA ALA A 42 -2.25 -3.98 -9.51
C ALA A 42 -2.54 -4.21 -11.00
N LYS A 43 -2.06 -3.31 -11.85
CA LYS A 43 -2.08 -3.48 -13.30
C LYS A 43 -1.30 -4.72 -13.74
N ILE A 44 -0.10 -4.93 -13.19
CA ILE A 44 0.72 -6.13 -13.48
C ILE A 44 -0.02 -7.41 -13.06
N TYR A 45 -0.71 -7.39 -11.92
CA TYR A 45 -1.46 -8.56 -11.44
C TYR A 45 -2.65 -8.86 -12.35
N HIS A 46 -3.38 -7.83 -12.78
CA HIS A 46 -4.45 -8.00 -13.75
C HIS A 46 -3.95 -8.59 -15.08
N GLU A 47 -2.88 -8.05 -15.65
CA GLU A 47 -2.28 -8.54 -16.91
C GLU A 47 -1.79 -9.99 -16.80
N LYS A 48 -1.41 -10.43 -15.59
CA LYS A 48 -0.99 -11.82 -15.31
C LYS A 48 -2.15 -12.76 -14.97
N ALA A 49 -3.40 -12.33 -15.14
CA ALA A 49 -4.59 -13.09 -14.77
C ALA A 49 -4.51 -13.61 -13.31
N PHE A 50 -4.19 -12.70 -12.39
CA PHE A 50 -3.99 -13.05 -10.98
C PHE A 50 -5.27 -13.65 -10.38
N HIS A 51 -5.16 -14.91 -9.94
CA HIS A 51 -6.27 -15.73 -9.46
C HIS A 51 -6.31 -15.75 -7.92
N VAL A 52 -7.50 -15.95 -7.35
CA VAL A 52 -7.74 -15.90 -5.91
C VAL A 52 -6.91 -16.92 -5.11
N SER A 53 -6.55 -18.05 -5.72
CA SER A 53 -5.63 -19.02 -5.10
C SER A 53 -4.25 -18.42 -4.82
N GLN A 54 -3.77 -17.51 -5.67
CA GLN A 54 -2.49 -16.83 -5.48
C GLN A 54 -2.57 -15.81 -4.34
N ALA A 55 -3.66 -15.04 -4.26
CA ALA A 55 -3.90 -14.14 -3.12
C ALA A 55 -3.98 -14.93 -1.80
N LYS A 56 -4.70 -16.05 -1.77
CA LYS A 56 -4.76 -16.94 -0.60
C LYS A 56 -3.38 -17.45 -0.19
N ALA A 57 -2.54 -17.84 -1.14
CA ALA A 57 -1.16 -18.24 -0.88
C ALA A 57 -0.30 -17.09 -0.31
N MET A 58 -0.69 -15.83 -0.55
CA MET A 58 -0.06 -14.62 0.00
C MET A 58 -0.68 -14.18 1.34
N GLY A 59 -1.59 -14.95 1.93
CA GLY A 59 -2.22 -14.65 3.21
C GLY A 59 -3.46 -13.77 3.15
N TYR A 60 -3.98 -13.48 1.96
CA TYR A 60 -5.26 -12.79 1.82
C TYR A 60 -6.43 -13.74 2.11
N VAL A 61 -7.44 -13.24 2.80
CA VAL A 61 -8.65 -13.97 3.14
C VAL A 61 -9.89 -13.16 2.78
N ASN A 62 -10.99 -13.85 2.51
CA ASN A 62 -12.32 -13.26 2.43
C ASN A 62 -13.06 -13.63 3.73
N PRO A 63 -13.15 -12.71 4.71
CA PRO A 63 -13.70 -13.02 6.03
C PRO A 63 -15.19 -13.34 5.99
N ASP A 64 -15.95 -12.65 5.13
CA ASP A 64 -17.41 -12.78 5.09
C ASP A 64 -17.85 -13.87 4.10
N GLY A 65 -16.99 -14.22 3.13
CA GLY A 65 -17.29 -15.19 2.08
C GLY A 65 -18.32 -14.70 1.06
N GLU A 66 -18.86 -13.50 1.24
CA GLU A 66 -19.93 -12.94 0.43
C GLU A 66 -19.38 -12.19 -0.79
N CYS A 67 -20.21 -12.16 -1.84
CA CYS A 67 -20.01 -11.32 -3.00
C CYS A 67 -20.89 -10.08 -2.86
N VAL A 68 -20.29 -8.90 -3.02
CA VAL A 68 -21.02 -7.64 -3.01
C VAL A 68 -21.35 -7.25 -4.45
N PRO A 69 -22.63 -7.05 -4.82
CA PRO A 69 -23.02 -6.65 -6.17
C PRO A 69 -22.27 -5.39 -6.64
N GLY A 70 -21.64 -5.47 -7.82
CA GLY A 70 -20.84 -4.37 -8.40
C GLY A 70 -19.41 -4.23 -7.86
N MET A 71 -19.04 -4.97 -6.80
CA MET A 71 -17.74 -4.87 -6.12
C MET A 71 -16.98 -6.21 -6.14
N GLY A 72 -17.69 -7.33 -6.08
CA GLY A 72 -17.14 -8.68 -6.10
C GLY A 72 -16.84 -9.23 -4.69
N TYR A 73 -15.95 -10.21 -4.63
CA TYR A 73 -15.45 -10.82 -3.40
C TYR A 73 -14.24 -10.06 -2.88
N HIS A 74 -14.32 -9.60 -1.63
CA HIS A 74 -13.27 -8.82 -0.97
C HIS A 74 -12.25 -9.74 -0.31
N TYR A 75 -10.98 -9.53 -0.64
CA TYR A 75 -9.86 -10.26 -0.06
C TYR A 75 -8.88 -9.27 0.56
N MET A 76 -8.57 -9.45 1.83
CA MET A 76 -7.66 -8.58 2.59
C MET A 76 -6.77 -9.41 3.52
N LYS A 77 -5.70 -8.82 4.03
CA LYS A 77 -4.92 -9.44 5.10
C LYS A 77 -5.49 -9.04 6.46
N LEU A 78 -5.77 -10.03 7.32
CA LEU A 78 -6.41 -9.79 8.62
C LEU A 78 -5.61 -8.85 9.52
N GLU A 79 -4.29 -8.96 9.54
CA GLU A 79 -3.41 -8.13 10.35
C GLU A 79 -3.43 -6.65 9.92
N GLU A 80 -3.47 -6.39 8.60
CA GLU A 80 -3.57 -5.05 8.04
C GLU A 80 -4.97 -4.46 8.31
N ALA A 81 -6.02 -5.27 8.16
CA ALA A 81 -7.38 -4.89 8.52
C ALA A 81 -7.48 -4.52 10.00
N GLN A 82 -7.01 -5.38 10.91
CA GLN A 82 -7.01 -5.11 12.35
C GLN A 82 -6.23 -3.83 12.72
N ALA A 83 -5.09 -3.57 12.07
CA ALA A 83 -4.34 -2.34 12.26
C ALA A 83 -5.15 -1.11 11.81
N TRP A 84 -5.87 -1.20 10.70
CA TRP A 84 -6.71 -0.13 10.17
C TRP A 84 -7.95 0.13 11.03
N PHE A 85 -8.71 -0.92 11.40
CA PHE A 85 -9.86 -0.83 12.30
C PHE A 85 -9.50 -0.25 13.68
N SER A 86 -8.28 -0.49 14.16
CA SER A 86 -7.79 0.07 15.43
C SER A 86 -7.18 1.47 15.30
N GLY A 87 -7.22 2.09 14.12
CA GLY A 87 -6.65 3.41 13.84
C GLY A 87 -5.12 3.46 13.87
N LYS A 88 -4.45 2.30 13.87
CA LYS A 88 -2.98 2.17 13.84
C LYS A 88 -2.41 2.27 12.42
N ALA A 89 -3.25 2.13 11.40
CA ALA A 89 -2.89 2.29 10.00
C ALA A 89 -3.79 3.32 9.32
N GLY A 90 -3.22 4.16 8.44
CA GLY A 90 -3.96 5.19 7.71
C GLY A 90 -4.75 4.68 6.51
N GLY A 91 -4.52 3.43 6.09
CA GLY A 91 -5.27 2.80 5.03
C GLY A 91 -5.22 1.28 5.03
N LEU A 92 -6.09 0.68 4.24
CA LEU A 92 -6.26 -0.76 4.05
C LEU A 92 -6.40 -1.07 2.55
N GLN A 93 -5.66 -2.06 2.07
CA GLN A 93 -5.80 -2.56 0.71
C GLN A 93 -6.71 -3.79 0.68
N VAL A 94 -7.65 -3.80 -0.27
CA VAL A 94 -8.57 -4.92 -0.51
C VAL A 94 -8.52 -5.31 -1.98
N LEU A 95 -8.35 -6.60 -2.24
CA LEU A 95 -8.39 -7.18 -3.58
C LEU A 95 -9.83 -7.59 -3.91
N LEU A 96 -10.30 -7.21 -5.09
CA LEU A 96 -11.66 -7.49 -5.55
C LEU A 96 -11.63 -8.58 -6.62
N TYR A 97 -12.31 -9.69 -6.36
CA TYR A 97 -12.38 -10.83 -7.28
C TYR A 97 -13.81 -11.02 -7.79
N ASP A 98 -13.95 -11.47 -9.04
CA ASP A 98 -15.25 -11.92 -9.53
C ASP A 98 -15.52 -13.41 -9.19
N LYS A 99 -16.69 -13.91 -9.57
CA LYS A 99 -17.10 -15.31 -9.40
C LYS A 99 -16.22 -16.33 -10.11
N THR A 100 -15.45 -15.90 -11.12
CA THR A 100 -14.50 -16.78 -11.83
C THR A 100 -13.17 -16.88 -11.09
N GLY A 101 -12.97 -16.09 -10.03
CA GLY A 101 -11.79 -16.13 -9.19
C GLY A 101 -10.63 -15.29 -9.70
N TYR A 102 -10.84 -14.43 -10.70
CA TYR A 102 -9.79 -13.56 -11.25
C TYR A 102 -9.94 -12.11 -10.77
N LEU A 103 -8.81 -11.43 -10.56
CA LEU A 103 -8.78 -10.06 -10.07
C LEU A 103 -9.58 -9.12 -10.99
N ALA A 104 -10.63 -8.52 -10.43
CA ALA A 104 -11.51 -7.57 -11.10
C ALA A 104 -11.15 -6.12 -10.77
N GLY A 105 -10.60 -5.88 -9.58
CA GLY A 105 -10.16 -4.56 -9.16
C GLY A 105 -9.40 -4.59 -7.84
N VAL A 106 -9.07 -3.39 -7.35
CA VAL A 106 -8.49 -3.15 -6.04
C VAL A 106 -9.24 -1.99 -5.41
N GLU A 107 -9.48 -2.09 -4.12
CA GLU A 107 -10.03 -1.03 -3.29
C GLU A 107 -8.96 -0.63 -2.26
N TYR A 108 -8.82 0.68 -2.04
CA TYR A 108 -8.05 1.22 -0.94
C TYR A 108 -8.97 2.05 -0.04
N LEU A 109 -9.02 1.67 1.23
CA LEU A 109 -9.76 2.39 2.25
C LEU A 109 -8.80 3.34 2.98
N PHE A 110 -9.21 4.58 3.20
CA PHE A 110 -8.44 5.58 3.92
C PHE A 110 -9.20 6.08 5.14
N THR A 111 -8.59 5.98 6.32
CA THR A 111 -9.11 6.67 7.50
C THR A 111 -8.70 8.12 7.44
N ALA A 112 -9.64 9.02 7.71
CA ALA A 112 -9.40 10.46 7.74
C ALA A 112 -9.33 10.99 9.18
N PRO A 113 -8.21 10.88 9.94
CA PRO A 113 -8.03 11.73 11.09
C PRO A 113 -7.70 13.14 10.58
N GLY A 114 -8.69 14.03 10.54
CA GLY A 114 -8.49 15.45 10.25
C GLY A 114 -8.43 15.84 8.77
N LEU A 115 -8.71 14.92 7.84
CA LEU A 115 -9.11 15.33 6.48
C LEU A 115 -10.50 15.97 6.60
N ASN A 116 -10.53 17.30 6.71
CA ASN A 116 -11.69 18.06 6.26
C ASN A 116 -12.07 17.49 4.91
N ALA A 117 -13.35 17.15 4.75
CA ALA A 117 -13.91 16.38 3.65
C ALA A 117 -13.70 17.03 2.26
N LEU A 118 -12.46 17.10 1.84
CA LEU A 118 -12.10 17.50 0.49
C LEU A 118 -12.45 16.29 -0.37
N PRO A 119 -13.31 16.46 -1.38
CA PRO A 119 -13.50 15.42 -2.38
C PRO A 119 -12.14 15.14 -3.01
N ILE A 120 -11.50 14.06 -2.58
CA ILE A 120 -10.31 13.55 -3.25
C ILE A 120 -10.84 12.99 -4.57
N MET A 121 -10.50 13.66 -5.68
CA MET A 121 -11.02 13.27 -7.00
C MET A 121 -10.78 11.79 -7.26
N GLY A 122 -11.85 11.05 -7.54
CA GLY A 122 -11.81 9.60 -7.79
C GLY A 122 -11.93 8.72 -6.54
N MET A 123 -12.22 9.28 -5.37
CA MET A 123 -12.60 8.52 -4.17
C MET A 123 -14.09 8.70 -3.86
N ALA A 124 -14.74 7.62 -3.43
CA ALA A 124 -16.04 7.68 -2.79
C ALA A 124 -15.82 8.01 -1.30
N GLY A 125 -16.45 9.08 -0.80
CA GLY A 125 -16.42 9.40 0.63
C GLY A 125 -16.47 10.89 0.98
N PRO A 126 -16.47 11.24 2.28
CA PRO A 126 -16.38 10.30 3.40
C PRO A 126 -17.66 9.47 3.53
N MET A 127 -17.54 8.21 3.94
CA MET A 127 -18.68 7.33 4.18
C MET A 127 -18.64 6.69 5.56
N GLU A 128 -19.83 6.45 6.09
CA GLU A 128 -20.02 5.69 7.32
C GLU A 128 -19.54 4.25 7.12
N GLY A 129 -19.02 3.65 8.19
CA GLY A 129 -18.61 2.26 8.20
C GLY A 129 -19.74 1.31 7.80
N HIS A 130 -19.43 0.31 6.96
CA HIS A 130 -20.40 -0.69 6.51
C HIS A 130 -20.55 -1.88 7.47
N VAL A 131 -19.64 -2.01 8.43
CA VAL A 131 -19.68 -3.04 9.47
C VAL A 131 -19.41 -2.43 10.85
N PRO A 132 -19.87 -3.07 11.95
CA PRO A 132 -19.60 -2.58 13.30
C PRO A 132 -18.11 -2.37 13.56
N GLY A 133 -17.75 -1.19 14.04
CA GLY A 133 -16.37 -0.82 14.36
C GLY A 133 -15.55 -0.31 13.18
N MET A 134 -16.08 -0.32 11.96
CA MET A 134 -15.42 0.29 10.80
C MET A 134 -15.42 1.82 10.95
N PRO A 135 -14.26 2.48 10.87
CA PRO A 135 -14.18 3.94 10.98
C PRO A 135 -14.83 4.63 9.77
N ILE A 136 -15.13 5.93 9.90
CA ILE A 136 -15.44 6.78 8.74
C ILE A 136 -14.21 6.80 7.82
N HIS A 137 -14.44 6.56 6.53
CA HIS A 137 -13.36 6.34 5.58
C HIS A 137 -13.73 6.82 4.17
N TYR A 138 -12.74 6.76 3.29
CA TYR A 138 -12.88 6.96 1.85
C TYR A 138 -12.45 5.70 1.12
N ASP A 139 -13.18 5.33 0.08
CA ASP A 139 -12.84 4.22 -0.79
C ASP A 139 -12.31 4.73 -2.12
N GLN A 140 -11.12 4.28 -2.47
CA GLN A 140 -10.59 4.44 -3.81
C GLN A 140 -10.65 3.11 -4.56
N HIS A 141 -11.51 3.07 -5.57
CA HIS A 141 -11.70 1.91 -6.41
C HIS A 141 -10.90 2.02 -7.71
N LEU A 142 -10.12 0.99 -8.01
CA LEU A 142 -9.49 0.77 -9.30
C LEU A 142 -10.02 -0.52 -9.91
N TYR A 143 -10.97 -0.39 -10.85
CA TYR A 143 -11.50 -1.53 -11.60
C TYR A 143 -10.71 -1.77 -12.89
N PHE A 144 -10.37 -3.02 -13.13
CA PHE A 144 -9.86 -3.50 -14.42
C PHE A 144 -10.99 -4.02 -15.31
N ARG A 145 -12.07 -4.50 -14.67
CA ARG A 145 -13.32 -4.95 -15.28
C ARG A 145 -14.43 -4.90 -14.23
N GLU A 146 -15.67 -4.99 -14.69
CA GLU A 146 -16.83 -5.08 -13.80
C GLU A 146 -16.79 -6.39 -12.99
N PRO A 147 -16.74 -6.33 -11.65
CA PRO A 147 -16.80 -7.53 -10.82
C PRO A 147 -18.16 -8.18 -10.91
N GLN A 148 -18.18 -9.47 -11.26
CA GLN A 148 -19.42 -10.25 -11.31
C GLN A 148 -19.56 -11.13 -10.07
N CYS A 149 -20.74 -11.04 -9.46
CA CYS A 149 -21.35 -12.15 -8.74
C CYS A 149 -22.10 -13.06 -9.77
#